data_AF-A0A4Q5U559-F1
#
_entry.id   AF-A0A4Q5U559-F1
#
_cell.length_a   1.000
_cell.length_b   1.000
_cell.length_c   1.000
_cell.angle_alpha   90.00
_cell.angle_beta   90.00
_cell.angle_gamma   90.00
#
_symmetry.space_group_name_H-M   'P 1'
#
loop_
_entity.id
_entity.type
_entity.pdbx_description
1 polymer ?
#
loop_
_entity_poly.entity_id
_entity_poly.type
_entity_poly.pdbx_seq_one_letter_code
_entity_poly.pdbx_strand_id
1 'polypeptide(L)'
;VAYLTAKILDWQELNLMQGEANIFFEGTFLGQSMLDLTTAGDTLSISLGQDKGVVVKRTLLKEFSSKKFIGSNRTDDRHYEIVVRNNKQQPVSILIEDQFPISTHKEIEVRDREYKGAKLEDDTQKISWTINVEPRKEEKREFSYEVKYPKDKSLQLD
;
A
#
# COMPACT_ATOMS: atom_id res chain seq x y z
N VAL A 1 6.99 2.08 3.61
CA VAL A 1 8.00 3.00 2.99
C VAL A 1 7.39 3.65 1.76
N ALA A 2 7.92 4.78 1.30
CA ALA A 2 7.44 5.46 0.09
C ALA A 2 8.51 5.43 -1.02
N TYR A 3 8.07 5.27 -2.26
CA TYR A 3 8.92 5.28 -3.45
C TYR A 3 8.47 6.39 -4.39
N LEU A 4 9.42 7.17 -4.92
CA LEU A 4 9.12 8.15 -5.95
C LEU A 4 9.01 7.43 -7.29
N THR A 5 7.94 7.72 -8.03
CA THR A 5 7.70 7.13 -9.35
C THR A 5 7.47 8.23 -10.36
N ALA A 6 8.18 8.19 -11.47
CA ALA A 6 7.89 9.00 -12.64
C ALA A 6 6.88 8.27 -13.53
N LYS A 7 5.85 8.99 -14.00
CA LYS A 7 4.87 8.49 -14.97
C LYS A 7 5.04 9.25 -16.27
N ILE A 8 5.32 8.53 -17.34
CA ILE A 8 5.44 9.07 -18.70
C ILE A 8 4.19 8.63 -19.45
N LEU A 9 3.30 9.58 -19.71
CA LEU A 9 2.10 9.36 -20.51
C LEU A 9 2.48 9.28 -22.00
N ASP A 10 1.69 8.55 -22.78
CA ASP A 10 1.81 8.41 -24.24
C ASP A 10 3.24 8.05 -24.69
N TRP A 11 3.93 7.26 -23.86
CA TRP A 11 5.35 6.93 -24.06
C TRP A 11 5.62 6.21 -25.39
N GLN A 12 4.59 5.59 -25.97
CA GLN A 12 4.63 4.89 -27.24
C GLN A 12 5.00 5.83 -28.41
N GLU A 13 4.70 7.13 -28.29
CA GLU A 13 5.07 8.14 -29.30
C GLU A 13 6.58 8.44 -29.31
N LEU A 14 7.29 8.10 -28.23
CA LEU A 14 8.71 8.40 -28.04
C LEU A 14 9.63 7.38 -28.74
N ASN A 15 9.10 6.32 -29.36
CA ASN A 15 9.86 5.25 -30.03
C ASN A 15 11.02 4.72 -29.16
N LEU A 16 10.76 4.52 -27.86
CA LEU A 16 11.76 4.02 -26.92
C LEU A 16 12.21 2.60 -27.31
N MET A 17 13.48 2.31 -27.06
CA MET A 17 14.01 0.96 -27.21
C MET A 17 13.99 0.24 -25.87
N GLN A 18 13.59 -1.03 -25.89
CA GLN A 18 13.75 -1.91 -24.74
C GLN A 18 15.25 -2.06 -24.44
N GLY A 19 15.65 -1.77 -23.21
CA GLY A 19 17.06 -1.75 -22.84
C GLY A 19 17.28 -1.36 -21.39
N GLU A 20 18.50 -1.52 -20.94
CA GLU A 20 18.93 -0.99 -19.65
C GLU A 20 19.08 0.53 -19.74
N ALA A 21 18.46 1.26 -18.81
CA ALA A 21 18.53 2.71 -18.73
C ALA A 21 19.14 3.15 -17.40
N ASN A 22 20.02 4.14 -17.46
CA ASN A 22 20.57 4.81 -16.29
C ASN A 22 19.59 5.87 -15.79
N ILE A 23 19.22 5.80 -14.52
CA ILE A 23 18.26 6.73 -13.90
C ILE A 23 19.02 7.81 -13.13
N PHE A 24 18.74 9.06 -13.48
CA PHE A 24 19.26 10.24 -12.79
C PHE A 24 18.11 11.08 -12.24
N PHE A 25 18.22 11.54 -11.00
CA PHE A 25 17.27 12.46 -10.38
C PHE A 25 18.04 13.57 -9.67
N GLU A 26 17.68 14.83 -9.95
CA GLU A 26 18.37 16.02 -9.43
C GLU A 26 19.91 15.96 -9.63
N GLY A 27 20.35 15.46 -10.79
CA GLY A 27 21.77 15.29 -11.12
C GLY A 27 22.47 14.13 -10.42
N THR A 28 21.77 13.35 -9.59
CA THR A 28 22.32 12.19 -8.87
C THR A 28 21.96 10.90 -9.60
N PHE A 29 22.95 10.02 -9.81
CA PHE A 29 22.71 8.66 -10.31
C PHE A 29 22.03 7.81 -9.24
N LEU A 30 20.87 7.25 -9.57
CA LEU A 30 20.06 6.45 -8.65
C LEU A 30 20.17 4.94 -8.90
N GLY A 31 20.58 4.53 -10.10
CA GLY A 31 20.72 3.14 -10.48
C GLY A 31 20.35 2.88 -11.93
N GLN A 32 20.28 1.60 -12.27
CA GLN A 32 19.87 1.12 -13.58
C GLN A 32 18.49 0.49 -13.48
N SER A 33 17.66 0.68 -14.50
CA SER A 33 16.36 0.05 -14.61
C SER A 33 16.20 -0.54 -16.00
N MET A 34 15.61 -1.73 -16.07
CA MET A 34 15.26 -2.33 -17.34
C MET A 34 13.98 -1.67 -17.85
N LEU A 35 14.08 -0.95 -18.98
CA LEU A 35 12.91 -0.41 -19.66
C LEU A 35 12.19 -1.56 -20.37
N ASP A 36 11.19 -2.13 -19.69
CA ASP A 36 10.31 -3.13 -20.28
C ASP A 36 9.12 -2.45 -20.96
N LEU A 37 9.12 -2.49 -22.29
CA LEU A 37 8.11 -1.89 -23.15
C LEU A 37 7.01 -2.89 -23.55
N THR A 38 7.05 -4.11 -23.00
CA THR A 38 6.04 -5.14 -23.24
C THR A 38 4.76 -4.92 -22.42
N THR A 39 4.83 -4.03 -21.43
CA THR A 39 3.68 -3.62 -20.62
C THR A 39 2.59 -2.99 -21.49
N ALA A 40 1.42 -3.63 -21.54
CA ALA A 40 0.24 -3.10 -22.20
C ALA A 40 -0.30 -1.90 -21.40
N GLY A 41 0.03 -0.68 -21.84
CA GLY A 41 -0.47 0.55 -21.20
C GLY A 41 0.03 1.82 -21.88
N ASP A 42 -0.76 2.88 -21.76
CA ASP A 42 -0.45 4.23 -22.23
C ASP A 42 0.62 4.93 -21.36
N THR A 43 0.85 4.44 -20.15
CA THR A 43 1.68 5.09 -19.14
C THR A 43 2.84 4.20 -18.72
N LEU A 44 4.07 4.66 -19.00
CA LEU A 44 5.28 4.02 -18.51
C LEU A 44 5.60 4.55 -17.11
N SER A 45 5.73 3.65 -16.14
CA SER A 45 6.07 3.99 -14.75
C SER A 45 7.50 3.57 -14.43
N ILE A 46 8.32 4.52 -14.00
CA ILE A 46 9.73 4.29 -13.66
C ILE A 46 9.93 4.63 -12.18
N SER A 47 10.39 3.65 -11.40
CA SER A 47 10.77 3.88 -10.01
C SER A 47 12.06 4.69 -9.94
N LEU A 48 12.03 5.80 -9.21
CA LEU A 48 13.18 6.65 -8.88
C LEU A 48 13.71 6.32 -7.48
N GLY A 49 13.39 5.14 -6.95
CA GLY A 49 13.85 4.69 -5.64
C GLY A 49 13.09 5.31 -4.47
N GLN A 50 13.62 5.07 -3.26
CA GLN A 50 12.99 5.46 -2.02
C GLN A 50 13.02 6.99 -1.83
N ASP A 51 11.87 7.59 -1.55
CA ASP A 51 11.78 9.02 -1.25
C ASP A 51 11.88 9.27 0.26
N LYS A 52 13.07 9.66 0.73
CA LYS A 52 13.31 9.98 2.15
C LYS A 52 12.55 11.23 2.62
N GLY A 53 12.04 12.05 1.70
CA GLY A 53 11.21 13.21 2.00
C GLY A 53 9.77 12.87 2.38
N VAL A 54 9.34 11.62 2.17
CA VAL A 54 8.01 11.14 2.55
C VAL A 54 8.16 10.01 3.58
N VAL A 55 7.68 10.25 4.79
CA VAL A 55 7.75 9.27 5.88
C VAL A 55 6.38 8.61 6.01
N VAL A 56 6.36 7.28 5.96
CA VAL A 56 5.14 6.48 6.10
C VAL A 56 5.26 5.61 7.34
N LYS A 57 4.27 5.66 8.22
CA LYS A 57 4.18 4.82 9.41
C LYS A 57 2.85 4.08 9.41
N ARG A 58 2.89 2.75 9.52
CA ARG A 58 1.73 1.90 9.75
C ARG A 58 1.75 1.43 11.21
N THR A 59 0.70 1.71 11.96
CA THR A 59 0.60 1.43 13.39
C THR A 59 -0.68 0.64 13.67
N LEU A 60 -0.60 -0.45 14.40
CA LEU A 60 -1.78 -1.11 14.98
C LEU A 60 -2.26 -0.24 16.16
N LEU A 61 -3.38 0.47 16.00
CA LEU A 61 -3.89 1.43 16.99
C LEU A 61 -4.50 0.76 18.21
N LYS A 62 -5.28 -0.29 17.97
CA LYS A 62 -5.95 -1.06 18.99
C LYS A 62 -5.76 -2.52 18.69
N GLU A 63 -5.02 -3.19 19.57
CA GLU A 63 -5.20 -4.61 19.81
C GLU A 63 -6.22 -4.74 20.95
N PHE A 64 -7.47 -4.31 20.73
CA PHE A 64 -8.56 -4.99 21.42
C PHE A 64 -8.70 -6.34 20.72
N SER A 65 -7.73 -7.21 20.96
CA SER A 65 -7.97 -8.64 21.01
C SER A 65 -8.94 -8.85 22.19
N SER A 66 -10.17 -8.34 22.07
CA SER A 66 -11.27 -8.91 22.81
C SER A 66 -11.38 -10.30 22.19
N LYS A 67 -10.62 -11.24 22.75
CA LYS A 67 -10.73 -12.64 22.37
C LYS A 67 -12.13 -13.02 22.82
N LYS A 68 -13.11 -12.74 21.98
CA LYS A 68 -14.48 -13.11 22.20
C LYS A 68 -14.52 -14.59 21.90
N PHE A 69 -14.37 -15.35 22.96
CA PHE A 69 -14.48 -16.78 22.95
C PHE A 69 -15.96 -17.14 22.84
N ILE A 70 -16.51 -17.12 21.63
CA ILE A 70 -17.91 -17.49 21.38
C ILE A 70 -17.93 -18.93 20.87
N GLY A 71 -18.44 -19.86 21.68
CA GLY A 71 -18.50 -21.29 21.31
C GLY A 71 -17.11 -21.90 21.11
N SER A 72 -16.88 -22.55 19.97
CA SER A 72 -15.59 -23.14 19.56
C SER A 72 -14.65 -22.18 18.82
N ASN A 73 -15.08 -20.93 18.60
CA ASN A 73 -14.34 -19.96 17.79
C ASN A 73 -13.75 -18.83 18.64
N ARG A 74 -12.65 -18.28 18.13
CA ARG A 74 -11.99 -17.06 18.57
C ARG A 74 -12.15 -16.01 17.49
N THR A 75 -12.21 -14.77 17.94
CA THR A 75 -12.36 -13.60 17.10
C THR A 75 -11.29 -12.59 17.49
N ASP A 76 -10.52 -12.08 16.52
CA ASP A 76 -9.48 -11.07 16.72
C ASP A 76 -9.80 -9.85 15.83
N ASP A 77 -9.97 -8.69 16.45
CA ASP A 77 -10.16 -7.40 15.77
C ASP A 77 -8.80 -6.73 15.48
N ARG A 78 -8.62 -6.20 14.28
CA ARG A 78 -7.42 -5.45 13.87
C ARG A 78 -7.82 -4.07 13.38
N HIS A 79 -7.13 -3.04 13.87
CA HIS A 79 -7.33 -1.64 13.45
C HIS A 79 -6.00 -0.95 13.24
N TYR A 80 -5.71 -0.60 11.99
CA TYR A 80 -4.46 0.04 11.59
C TYR A 80 -4.68 1.52 11.27
N GLU A 81 -3.70 2.34 11.66
CA GLU A 81 -3.52 3.72 11.19
C GLU A 81 -2.26 3.79 10.33
N ILE A 82 -2.42 4.37 9.15
CA ILE A 82 -1.36 4.72 8.23
C ILE A 82 -1.21 6.25 8.28
N VAL A 83 -0.06 6.70 8.74
CA VAL A 83 0.32 8.12 8.77
C VAL A 83 1.33 8.37 7.66
N VAL A 84 1.02 9.31 6.77
CA VAL A 84 1.92 9.78 5.71
C VAL A 84 2.30 11.22 6.00
N ARG A 85 3.60 11.47 6.18
CA ARG A 85 4.16 12.81 6.42
C ARG A 85 5.00 13.27 5.24
N ASN A 86 4.67 14.44 4.72
CA ASN A 86 5.44 15.12 3.69
C ASN A 86 6.43 16.09 4.34
N ASN A 87 7.73 15.78 4.30
CA ASN A 87 8.79 16.66 4.78
C ASN A 87 9.35 17.58 3.70
N LYS A 88 8.87 17.48 2.46
CA LYS A 88 9.28 18.30 1.32
C LYS A 88 8.63 19.69 1.40
N GLN A 89 9.12 20.61 0.58
CA GLN A 89 8.60 21.98 0.47
C GLN A 89 7.47 22.13 -0.55
N GLN A 90 7.11 21.04 -1.24
CA GLN A 90 6.08 20.99 -2.27
C GLN A 90 5.03 19.92 -1.92
N PRO A 91 3.76 20.08 -2.36
CA PRO A 91 2.74 19.06 -2.17
C PRO A 91 3.12 17.77 -2.89
N VAL A 92 2.68 16.63 -2.35
CA VAL A 92 2.93 15.31 -2.95
C VAL A 92 1.62 14.54 -3.10
N SER A 93 1.39 14.00 -4.31
CA SER A 93 0.34 13.03 -4.55
C SER A 93 0.86 11.63 -4.21
N ILE A 94 0.18 10.93 -3.31
CA ILE A 94 0.58 9.62 -2.80
C ILE A 94 -0.52 8.60 -3.10
N LEU A 95 -0.12 7.48 -3.71
CA LEU A 95 -0.89 6.25 -3.72
C LEU A 95 -0.45 5.42 -2.52
N ILE A 96 -1.37 5.18 -1.59
CA ILE A 96 -1.19 4.26 -0.47
C ILE A 96 -1.84 2.95 -0.87
N GLU A 97 -1.13 1.83 -0.69
CA GLU A 97 -1.65 0.48 -0.89
C GLU A 97 -1.43 -0.34 0.39
N ASP A 98 -2.46 -1.07 0.81
CA ASP A 98 -2.42 -2.07 1.89
C ASP A 98 -3.36 -3.23 1.48
N GLN A 99 -3.53 -4.24 2.34
CA GLN A 99 -4.28 -5.44 1.97
C GLN A 99 -5.01 -6.05 3.17
N PHE A 100 -6.25 -6.49 2.97
CA PHE A 100 -6.93 -7.37 3.93
C PHE A 100 -6.42 -8.81 3.80
N PRO A 101 -6.33 -9.58 4.91
CA PRO A 101 -5.91 -10.97 4.83
C PRO A 101 -6.82 -11.79 3.91
N ILE A 102 -6.21 -12.66 3.11
CA ILE A 102 -6.92 -13.64 2.29
C ILE A 102 -6.88 -14.97 3.02
N SER A 103 -8.06 -15.48 3.40
CA SER A 103 -8.16 -16.80 4.02
C SER A 103 -8.10 -17.89 2.96
N THR A 104 -7.22 -18.88 3.18
CA THR A 104 -7.16 -20.12 2.38
C THR A 104 -7.89 -21.29 3.05
N HIS A 105 -8.42 -21.09 4.27
CA HIS A 105 -9.08 -22.10 5.09
C HIS A 105 -10.55 -21.74 5.32
N LYS A 106 -11.48 -22.64 5.05
CA LYS A 106 -12.94 -22.38 5.14
C LYS A 106 -13.41 -22.02 6.55
N GLU A 107 -12.67 -22.48 7.55
CA GLU A 107 -12.91 -22.23 8.97
C GLU A 107 -12.38 -20.87 9.46
N ILE A 108 -11.60 -20.16 8.64
CA ILE A 108 -11.10 -18.81 8.93
C ILE A 108 -11.89 -17.81 8.08
N GLU A 109 -12.59 -16.90 8.75
CA GLU A 109 -13.45 -15.90 8.14
C GLU A 109 -12.90 -14.50 8.43
N VAL A 110 -12.73 -13.68 7.37
CA VAL A 110 -12.33 -12.27 7.48
C VAL A 110 -13.56 -11.42 7.17
N ARG A 111 -14.01 -10.62 8.12
CA ARG A 111 -15.27 -9.87 8.06
C ARG A 111 -15.14 -8.49 8.69
N ASP A 112 -16.25 -7.76 8.75
CA ASP A 112 -16.37 -6.43 9.39
C ASP A 112 -15.28 -5.44 8.94
N ARG A 113 -15.06 -5.38 7.63
CA ARG A 113 -14.01 -4.56 7.00
C ARG A 113 -14.44 -3.10 6.94
N GLU A 114 -13.63 -2.20 7.51
CA GLU A 114 -13.79 -0.75 7.36
C GLU A 114 -12.56 -0.17 6.66
N TYR A 115 -12.76 0.65 5.62
CA TYR A 115 -11.69 1.20 4.78
C TYR A 115 -12.11 2.54 4.18
N LYS A 116 -12.45 3.50 5.05
CA LYS A 116 -13.06 4.77 4.62
C LYS A 116 -12.21 5.50 3.59
N GLY A 117 -12.82 5.82 2.45
CA GLY A 117 -12.18 6.53 1.35
C GLY A 117 -11.16 5.72 0.55
N ALA A 118 -11.02 4.42 0.82
CA ALA A 118 -10.20 3.51 0.03
C ALA A 118 -11.03 2.88 -1.10
N LYS A 119 -10.35 2.47 -2.17
CA LYS A 119 -10.88 1.54 -3.16
C LYS A 119 -10.46 0.13 -2.79
N LEU A 120 -11.39 -0.82 -2.82
CA LEU A 120 -11.13 -2.24 -2.60
C LEU A 120 -11.10 -2.97 -3.95
N GLU A 121 -10.11 -3.83 -4.15
CA GLU A 121 -10.07 -4.81 -5.23
C GLU A 121 -10.49 -6.17 -4.67
N ASP A 122 -11.64 -6.69 -5.10
CA ASP A 122 -12.26 -7.86 -4.47
C ASP A 122 -11.45 -9.15 -4.64
N ASP A 123 -10.76 -9.33 -5.77
CA ASP A 123 -9.99 -10.55 -6.04
C ASP A 123 -8.69 -10.62 -5.20
N THR A 124 -8.02 -9.49 -5.06
CA THR A 124 -6.73 -9.40 -4.37
C THR A 124 -6.87 -8.93 -2.92
N GLN A 125 -8.05 -8.46 -2.52
CA GLN A 125 -8.29 -7.84 -1.22
C GLN A 125 -7.39 -6.62 -0.93
N LYS A 126 -6.81 -6.03 -1.96
CA LYS A 126 -5.99 -4.81 -1.85
C LYS A 126 -6.90 -3.60 -1.63
N ILE A 127 -6.47 -2.72 -0.74
CA ILE A 127 -7.08 -1.42 -0.53
C ILE A 127 -6.12 -0.32 -0.93
N SER A 128 -6.63 0.70 -1.61
CA SER A 128 -5.82 1.82 -2.04
C SER A 128 -6.46 3.17 -1.78
N TRP A 129 -5.64 4.15 -1.40
CA TRP A 129 -6.02 5.56 -1.28
C TRP A 129 -5.14 6.40 -2.18
N THR A 130 -5.75 7.34 -2.92
CA THR A 130 -5.01 8.43 -3.56
C THR A 130 -5.23 9.70 -2.76
N ILE A 131 -4.16 10.27 -2.23
CA ILE A 131 -4.23 11.45 -1.37
C ILE A 131 -3.22 12.50 -1.83
N ASN A 132 -3.54 13.76 -1.60
CA ASN A 132 -2.57 14.85 -1.71
C ASN A 132 -2.13 15.25 -0.30
N VAL A 133 -0.83 15.33 -0.06
CA VAL A 133 -0.25 15.73 1.23
C VAL A 133 0.52 17.03 1.04
N GLU A 134 -0.01 18.10 1.61
CA GLU A 134 0.58 19.44 1.52
C GLU A 134 2.00 19.52 2.14
N PRO A 135 2.82 20.53 1.76
CA PRO A 135 4.15 20.71 2.32
C PRO A 135 4.15 20.73 3.85
N ARG A 136 5.08 19.99 4.47
CA ARG A 136 5.25 19.94 5.93
C ARG A 136 4.00 19.47 6.71
N LYS A 137 3.05 18.81 6.04
CA LYS A 137 1.83 18.25 6.65
C LYS A 137 1.89 16.73 6.76
N GLU A 138 0.94 16.20 7.53
CA GLU A 138 0.66 14.78 7.61
C GLU A 138 -0.81 14.50 7.35
N GLU A 139 -1.07 13.33 6.77
CA GLU A 139 -2.41 12.81 6.50
C GLU A 139 -2.51 11.41 7.09
N LYS A 140 -3.71 11.06 7.57
CA LYS A 140 -3.98 9.80 8.25
C LYS A 140 -5.05 9.01 7.53
N ARG A 141 -4.82 7.72 7.30
CA ARG A 141 -5.82 6.78 6.79
C ARG A 141 -5.90 5.60 7.74
N GLU A 142 -7.09 5.06 7.88
CA GLU A 142 -7.35 3.96 8.79
C GLU A 142 -8.14 2.88 8.07
N PHE A 143 -7.89 1.65 8.49
CA PHE A 143 -8.71 0.52 8.11
C PHE A 143 -8.73 -0.52 9.23
N SER A 144 -9.80 -1.30 9.28
CA SER A 144 -10.01 -2.34 10.28
C SER A 144 -10.67 -3.57 9.67
N TYR A 145 -10.49 -4.71 10.33
CA TYR A 145 -11.13 -5.97 9.97
C TYR A 145 -11.18 -6.90 11.19
N GLU A 146 -12.08 -7.86 11.14
CA GLU A 146 -12.22 -8.91 12.13
C GLU A 146 -11.84 -10.28 11.53
N VAL A 147 -11.07 -11.08 12.26
CA VAL A 147 -10.72 -12.45 11.88
C VAL A 147 -11.29 -13.43 12.87
N LYS A 148 -12.16 -14.32 12.39
CA LYS A 148 -12.79 -15.38 13.18
C LYS A 148 -12.23 -16.74 12.78
N TYR A 149 -11.83 -17.55 13.75
CA TYR A 149 -11.16 -18.83 13.53
C TYR A 149 -11.35 -19.81 14.71
N PRO A 150 -11.11 -21.12 14.54
CA PRO A 150 -11.21 -22.10 15.63
C PRO A 150 -10.17 -21.86 16.74
N LYS A 151 -10.55 -22.03 18.00
CA LYS A 151 -9.69 -21.73 19.17
C LYS A 151 -8.44 -22.61 19.27
N ASP A 152 -8.47 -23.80 18.68
CA ASP A 152 -7.38 -24.77 18.64
C ASP A 152 -6.32 -24.43 17.59
N LYS A 153 -6.56 -23.43 16.74
CA LYS A 153 -5.57 -22.93 15.77
C LYS A 153 -4.81 -21.72 16.32
N SER A 154 -3.50 -21.73 16.07
CA SER A 154 -2.65 -20.54 16.21
C SER A 154 -2.59 -19.83 14.86
N LEU A 155 -3.03 -18.57 14.82
CA LEU A 155 -2.99 -17.75 13.62
C LEU A 155 -1.97 -16.63 13.80
N GLN A 156 -1.03 -16.52 12.86
CA GLN A 156 -0.16 -15.35 12.76
C GLN A 156 -0.81 -14.34 11.81
N LEU A 157 -1.00 -13.12 12.31
CA LEU A 157 -1.66 -12.02 11.62
C LEU A 157 -0.68 -10.84 11.55
N ASP A 158 0.47 -11.04 10.88
CA ASP A 158 1.50 -10.00 10.70
C ASP A 158 1.91 -9.87 9.23
#